data_AF-A0A269W7K6-F1
#
_entry.id   AF-A0A269W7K6-F1
#
_cell.length_a   1.000
_cell.length_b   1.000
_cell.length_c   1.000
_cell.angle_alpha   90.00
_cell.angle_beta   90.00
_cell.angle_gamma   90.00
#
_symmetry.space_group_name_H-M   'P 1'
#
loop_
_entity.id
_entity.type
_entity.pdbx_description
1 polymer ?
#
loop_
_entity_poly.entity_id
_entity_poly.type
_entity_poly.pdbx_seq_one_letter_code
_entity_poly.pdbx_strand_id
1 'polypeptide(L)' 'MIFEITREMAEKIRKWDSCLAVDVSGGKFAYIFIPTSIGLVIKVRCDVCNRELDLTEDWG' A
#
# COMPACT_ATOMS: atom_id res chain seq x y z
N MET A 1 -6.70 -15.94 8.76
CA MET A 1 -5.40 -15.55 8.18
C MET A 1 -5.28 -14.05 8.37
N ILE A 2 -4.24 -13.58 9.05
CA ILE A 2 -3.99 -12.15 9.31
C ILE A 2 -2.85 -11.75 8.38
N PHE A 3 -3.06 -10.73 7.56
CA PHE A 3 -1.99 -10.11 6.79
C PHE A 3 -1.32 -9.06 7.67
N GLU A 4 0.01 -9.15 7.81
CA GLU A 4 0.82 -8.19 8.55
C GLU A 4 1.78 -7.49 7.60
N ILE A 5 1.80 -6.17 7.65
CA ILE A 5 2.72 -5.35 6.85
C ILE A 5 4.13 -5.56 7.38
N THR A 6 5.06 -5.94 6.50
CA THR A 6 6.47 -6.10 6.86
C THR A 6 7.11 -4.73 7.15
N ARG A 7 8.26 -4.74 7.85
CA ARG A 7 9.01 -3.49 8.11
C ARG A 7 9.41 -2.78 6.81
N GLU A 8 9.81 -3.53 5.80
CA GLU A 8 10.21 -2.99 4.49
C GLU A 8 9.04 -2.33 3.76
N MET A 9 7.86 -2.97 3.77
CA MET A 9 6.65 -2.36 3.23
C MET A 9 6.30 -1.06 3.97
N ALA A 10 6.36 -1.05 5.31
CA ALA A 10 6.09 0.14 6.10
C ALA A 10 7.07 1.29 5.80
N GLU A 11 8.36 0.98 5.59
CA GLU A 11 9.35 1.98 5.18
C GLU A 11 9.11 2.52 3.78
N LYS A 12 8.76 1.65 2.82
CA LYS A 12 8.37 2.08 1.46
C LYS A 12 7.18 3.03 1.51
N ILE A 13 6.15 2.69 2.28
CA ILE A 13 4.97 3.54 2.47
C ILE A 13 5.36 4.90 3.06
N ARG A 14 6.19 4.92 4.12
CA ARG A 14 6.64 6.18 4.75
C ARG A 14 7.44 7.08 3.81
N LYS A 15 8.30 6.51 2.97
CA LYS A 15 9.09 7.27 1.99
C LYS A 15 8.23 7.80 0.85
N TRP A 16 7.25 7.02 0.43
CA TRP A 16 6.33 7.37 -0.65
C TRP A 16 5.24 8.37 -0.21
N ASP A 17 4.80 8.28 1.05
CA ASP A 17 3.73 9.11 1.59
C ASP A 17 4.16 10.56 1.78
N SER A 18 3.92 11.37 0.76
CA SER A 18 4.09 12.82 0.79
C SER A 18 2.77 13.59 0.89
N CYS A 19 1.63 12.90 1.08
CA CYS A 19 0.31 13.51 0.99
C CYS A 19 -0.16 14.02 2.37
N LEU A 20 -0.48 15.31 2.47
CA LEU A 20 -1.17 15.85 3.63
C LEU A 20 -2.64 15.40 3.58
N ALA A 21 -3.06 14.58 4.54
CA ALA A 21 -4.46 14.20 4.68
C ALA A 21 -5.24 15.42 5.19
N VAL A 22 -5.96 16.09 4.30
CA VAL A 22 -6.88 17.18 4.65
C VAL A 22 -8.29 16.59 4.68
N ASP A 23 -8.87 16.55 5.88
CA ASP A 23 -10.28 16.23 6.11
C ASP A 23 -10.77 14.88 5.54
N VAL A 24 -10.08 13.79 5.89
CA VAL A 24 -10.57 12.44 5.61
C VAL A 24 -11.53 11.99 6.69
N SER A 25 -12.78 11.71 6.34
CA SER A 25 -13.76 11.06 7.21
C SER A 25 -13.53 9.55 7.36
N GLY A 26 -12.55 8.99 6.64
CA GLY A 26 -12.17 7.57 6.62
C GLY A 26 -10.66 7.32 6.70
N GLY A 27 -10.22 6.10 6.35
CA GLY A 27 -8.80 5.74 6.32
C GLY A 27 -8.07 6.38 5.14
N LYS A 28 -6.81 6.82 5.35
CA LYS A 28 -5.99 7.44 4.30
C LYS A 28 -5.53 6.46 3.22
N PHE A 29 -5.31 5.19 3.61
CA PHE A 29 -4.72 4.16 2.76
C PHE A 29 -5.69 3.00 2.57
N ALA A 30 -5.88 2.62 1.30
CA ALA A 30 -6.53 1.38 0.91
C ALA A 30 -5.48 0.36 0.47
N TYR A 31 -5.50 -0.82 1.07
CA TYR A 31 -4.63 -1.94 0.68
C TYR A 31 -5.37 -2.84 -0.31
N ILE A 32 -4.74 -3.09 -1.45
CA ILE A 32 -5.32 -3.85 -2.56
C ILE A 32 -4.48 -5.11 -2.75
N PHE A 33 -5.15 -6.25 -2.70
CA PHE A 33 -4.55 -7.57 -2.85
C PHE A 33 -5.10 -8.21 -4.11
N ILE A 34 -4.23 -8.46 -5.09
CA ILE A 34 -4.61 -9.03 -6.38
C ILE A 34 -3.95 -10.40 -6.49
N PRO A 35 -4.71 -11.50 -6.27
CA PRO A 35 -4.17 -12.84 -6.48
C PRO A 35 -3.92 -13.06 -7.98
N THR A 36 -2.77 -13.64 -8.31
CA THR A 36 -2.37 -13.98 -9.66
C THR A 36 -1.93 -15.44 -9.72
N SER A 37 -1.79 -15.99 -10.93
CA SER A 37 -1.32 -17.37 -11.10
C SER A 37 0.10 -17.61 -10.60
N ILE A 38 0.89 -16.55 -10.41
CA ILE A 38 2.31 -16.61 -10.00
C ILE A 38 2.57 -16.11 -8.57
N GLY A 39 1.54 -15.59 -7.88
CA GLY A 39 1.72 -15.00 -6.55
C GLY A 39 0.66 -13.96 -6.20
N LEU A 40 0.99 -13.08 -5.25
CA LEU A 40 0.10 -12.02 -4.78
C LEU A 40 0.71 -10.66 -5.07
N VAL A 41 0.01 -9.84 -5.85
CA VAL A 41 0.35 -8.43 -6.02
C VAL A 41 -0.27 -7.65 -4.87
N ILE A 42 0.53 -6.83 -4.21
CA ILE A 42 0.11 -6.01 -3.06
C ILE A 42 0.32 -4.56 -3.45
N LYS A 43 -0.74 -3.75 -3.37
CA LYS A 43 -0.66 -2.31 -3.62
C LYS A 43 -1.24 -1.53 -2.46
N VAL A 44 -0.75 -0.32 -2.27
CA VAL A 44 -1.39 0.67 -1.40
C VAL A 44 -1.81 1.87 -2.23
N ARG A 45 -3.05 2.31 -2.06
CA ARG A 45 -3.60 3.51 -2.68
C ARG A 45 -3.84 4.56 -1.60
N CYS A 46 -3.45 5.80 -1.87
CA CYS A 46 -3.83 6.92 -1.04
C CYS A 46 -5.15 7.49 -1.55
N ASP A 47 -6.22 7.40 -0.77
CA ASP A 47 -7.55 7.84 -1.19
C ASP A 47 -7.70 9.37 -1.22
N VAL A 48 -6.74 10.11 -0.63
CA VAL A 48 -6.70 11.58 -0.66
C VAL A 48 -6.20 12.10 -2.01
N CYS A 49 -5.09 11.55 -2.50
CA CYS A 49 -4.43 12.03 -3.72
C CYS A 49 -4.52 11.06 -4.90
N ASN A 50 -5.20 9.92 -4.74
CA ASN A 50 -5.35 8.86 -5.73
C ASN A 50 -4.05 8.28 -6.31
N ARG A 51 -2.92 8.47 -5.61
CA ARG A 51 -1.65 7.83 -5.98
C ARG A 51 -1.64 6.38 -5.50
N GLU A 52 -0.96 5.53 -6.25
CA GLU A 52 -0.75 4.13 -5.92
C GLU A 52 0.75 3.83 -5.76
N LEU A 53 1.06 2.93 -4.84
CA LEU A 53 2.39 2.36 -4.63
C LEU A 53 2.29 0.84 -4.70
N ASP A 54 3.13 0.25 -5.54
CA ASP A 54 3.29 -1.20 -5.59
C ASP A 54 4.21 -1.65 -4.43
N LEU A 55 3.71 -2.58 -3.63
CA LEU A 55 4.38 -3.19 -2.49
C LEU A 55 4.71 -4.66 -2.74
N THR A 56 4.45 -5.17 -3.93
CA THR A 56 4.83 -6.53 -4.31
C THR A 56 6.33 -6.68 -4.08
N GLU A 57 6.72 -7.70 -3.30
CA GLU A 57 8.13 -8.00 -3.14
C GLU A 57 8.67 -8.42 -4.50
N ASP A 58 9.71 -7.73 -4.95
CA ASP A 58 10.46 -8.15 -6.13
C ASP A 58 11.20 -9.42 -5.70
N TRP A 59 10.82 -10.57 -6.26
CA TRP A 59 11.52 -11.83 -6.05
C TRP A 59 12.84 -11.77 -6.82
N GLY A 60 13.78 -10.96 -6.31
CA GLY A 60 15.14 -10.83 -6.83
C GLY A 60 16.00 -12.04 -6.50
#